data_AF-A0A7Y6B2W9-F1
#
_entry.id   AF-A0A7Y6B2W9-F1
#
_cell.length_a   1.000
_cell.length_b   1.000
_cell.length_c   1.000
_cell.angle_alpha   90.00
_cell.angle_beta   90.00
_cell.angle_gamma   90.00
#
_symmetry.space_group_name_H-M   'P 1'
#
loop_
_entity.id
_entity.type
_entity.pdbx_description
1 polymer ?
#
loop_
_entity_poly.entity_id
_entity_poly.type
_entity_poly.pdbx_seq_one_letter_code
_entity_poly.pdbx_strand_id
1 'polypeptide(L)' 'MTVERFTFEVDREKMFDMVAAVGDGGSTIGLRIAGVLLAGQPDWRDVVGLTYYGVTFIPDPSEGSGS' A
#
# COMPACT_ATOMS: atom_id res chain seq x y z
N MET A 1 0.08 18.82 13.81
CA MET A 1 0.09 17.37 13.51
C MET A 1 -0.43 17.25 12.08
N THR A 2 0.44 16.87 11.15
CA THR A 2 0.10 16.82 9.72
C THR A 2 -0.58 15.48 9.47
N VAL A 3 -1.72 15.48 8.78
CA VAL A 3 -2.42 14.27 8.37
C VAL A 3 -2.07 14.04 6.90
N GLU A 4 -1.31 12.98 6.64
CA GLU A 4 -1.02 12.53 5.28
C GLU A 4 -2.11 11.54 4.84
N ARG A 5 -2.51 11.67 3.57
CA ARG A 5 -3.54 10.82 2.97
C ARG A 5 -2.89 10.03 1.85
N PHE A 6 -3.22 8.75 1.81
CA PHE A 6 -2.67 7.82 0.85
C PHE A 6 -3.80 7.07 0.18
N THR A 7 -3.66 6.82 -1.12
CA THR A 7 -4.65 6.10 -1.91
C THR A 7 -4.10 4.75 -2.32
N PHE A 8 -4.90 3.71 -2.11
CA PHE A 8 -4.61 2.36 -2.60
C PHE A 8 -5.75 1.90 -3.49
N GLU A 9 -5.40 1.33 -4.63
CA GLU A 9 -6.31 0.56 -5.46
C GLU A 9 -6.18 -0.91 -5.12
N VAL A 10 -7.30 -1.61 -5.10
CA VAL A 10 -7.34 -3.05 -4.83
C VAL A 10 -8.05 -3.75 -5.97
N ASP A 11 -7.42 -4.78 -6.50
CA ASP A 11 -8.04 -5.71 -7.43
C ASP A 11 -9.21 -6.41 -6.74
N ARG A 12 -10.41 -6.19 -7.27
CA ARG A 12 -11.66 -6.71 -6.73
C ARG A 12 -11.64 -8.24 -6.64
N GLU A 13 -11.01 -8.93 -7.59
CA GLU A 13 -10.95 -10.39 -7.60
C GLU A 13 -10.06 -10.93 -6.48
N LYS A 14 -9.08 -10.13 -6.04
CA LYS A 14 -8.14 -10.49 -4.96
C LYS A 14 -8.50 -9.88 -3.62
N MET A 15 -9.58 -9.11 -3.53
CA MET A 15 -9.97 -8.41 -2.31
C MET A 15 -10.20 -9.36 -1.13
N PHE A 16 -10.84 -10.51 -1.36
CA PHE A 16 -11.05 -11.50 -0.30
C PHE A 16 -9.75 -12.18 0.13
N ASP A 17 -8.85 -12.50 -0.80
CA ASP A 17 -7.54 -13.07 -0.50
C ASP A 17 -6.65 -12.07 0.25
N MET A 18 -6.74 -10.79 -0.10
CA MET A 18 -6.09 -9.68 0.59
C MET A 18 -6.60 -9.55 2.03
N VAL A 19 -7.92 -9.54 2.23
CA VAL A 19 -8.53 -9.47 3.56
C VAL A 19 -8.20 -10.71 4.40
N ALA A 20 -8.20 -11.90 3.79
CA ALA A 20 -7.79 -13.13 4.45
C ALA A 20 -6.30 -13.08 4.83
N ALA A 21 -5.43 -12.59 3.94
CA ALA A 21 -4.00 -12.41 4.22
C ALA A 21 -3.74 -11.39 5.34
N VAL A 22 -4.58 -10.37 5.49
CA VAL A 22 -4.56 -9.43 6.62
C VAL A 22 -5.07 -10.10 7.91
N GLY A 23 -6.12 -10.91 7.82
CA GLY A 23 -6.78 -11.53 8.97
C GLY A 23 -6.05 -12.74 9.58
N ASP A 24 -5.38 -13.56 8.77
CA ASP A 24 -4.72 -14.81 9.18
C ASP A 24 -3.32 -14.59 9.79
N GLY A 25 -3.16 -13.52 10.57
CA GLY A 25 -1.90 -13.14 11.19
C GLY A 25 -1.12 -12.04 10.45
N GLY A 26 -1.58 -11.61 9.26
CA GLY A 26 -1.52 -10.23 8.74
C GLY A 26 -0.18 -9.52 8.56
N SER A 27 0.91 -10.07 9.10
CA SER A 27 2.09 -9.28 9.41
C SER A 27 2.72 -8.77 8.13
N THR A 28 2.82 -9.59 7.09
CA THR A 28 3.58 -9.22 5.91
C THR A 28 2.89 -8.13 5.08
N ILE A 29 1.58 -8.22 4.85
CA ILE A 29 0.87 -7.19 4.05
C ILE A 29 0.61 -5.93 4.88
N GLY A 30 0.22 -6.08 6.15
CA GLY A 30 0.01 -4.97 7.06
C GLY A 30 1.28 -4.15 7.29
N LEU A 31 2.44 -4.83 7.45
CA LEU A 31 3.75 -4.17 7.57
C LEU A 31 4.15 -3.45 6.28
N ARG A 32 3.83 -4.00 5.11
CA ARG A 32 4.11 -3.33 3.83
C ARG A 32 3.26 -2.08 3.66
N ILE A 33 1.96 -2.16 3.90
CA ILE A 33 1.08 -0.98 3.87
C ILE A 33 1.57 0.07 4.89
N ALA A 34 1.87 -0.34 6.12
CA ALA A 34 2.42 0.57 7.13
C ALA A 34 3.77 1.16 6.73
N GLY A 35 4.64 0.39 6.07
CA GLY A 35 5.92 0.86 5.53
C GLY A 35 5.72 1.97 4.50
N VAL A 36 4.82 1.77 3.54
CA VAL A 36 4.47 2.79 2.54
C VAL A 36 3.87 4.04 3.21
N LEU A 37 2.96 3.86 4.18
CA LEU A 37 2.31 4.97 4.89
C LEU A 37 3.29 5.78 5.75
N LEU A 38 4.30 5.15 6.35
CA LEU A 38 5.27 5.81 7.22
C LEU A 38 6.43 6.44 6.46
N ALA A 39 6.82 5.85 5.33
CA ALA A 39 7.94 6.33 4.52
C ALA A 39 7.51 7.40 3.49
N GLY A 40 6.21 7.48 3.17
CA GLY A 40 5.67 8.34 2.11
C GLY A 40 6.03 7.88 0.69
N GLN A 41 7.14 7.17 0.55
CA GLN A 41 7.58 6.51 -0.68
C GLN A 41 7.70 5.01 -0.46
N PRO A 42 7.03 4.18 -1.29
CA PRO A 42 7.10 2.74 -1.15
C PRO A 42 8.47 2.21 -1.61
N ASP A 43 9.12 1.39 -0.78
CA ASP A 43 10.27 0.60 -1.25
C ASP A 43 9.80 -0.38 -2.33
N TRP A 44 10.66 -0.67 -3.32
CA TRP A 44 10.32 -1.58 -4.41
C TRP A 44 9.86 -2.96 -3.90
N ARG A 45 10.37 -3.42 -2.76
CA ARG A 45 9.93 -4.66 -2.12
C ARG A 45 8.48 -4.53 -1.65
N ASP A 46 8.12 -3.42 -1.05
CA ASP A 46 6.76 -3.17 -0.58
C ASP A 46 5.80 -3.11 -1.76
N VAL A 47 6.17 -2.41 -2.84
CA VAL A 47 5.40 -2.38 -4.10
C VAL A 47 5.15 -3.80 -4.62
N VAL A 48 6.19 -4.61 -4.80
CA VAL A 48 6.06 -5.98 -5.32
C VAL A 48 5.18 -6.85 -4.42
N GLY A 49 5.31 -6.70 -3.10
CA GLY A 49 4.47 -7.43 -2.15
C GLY A 49 3.01 -7.00 -2.19
N LEU A 50 2.74 -5.70 -2.28
CA LEU A 50 1.38 -5.18 -2.42
C LEU A 50 0.75 -5.69 -3.71
N THR A 51 1.49 -5.67 -4.83
CA THR A 51 1.01 -6.19 -6.12
C THR A 51 0.69 -7.68 -6.08
N TYR A 52 1.45 -8.48 -5.33
CA TYR A 52 1.14 -9.91 -5.13
C TYR A 52 -0.28 -10.10 -4.57
N TYR A 53 -0.67 -9.25 -3.62
CA TYR A 53 -2.00 -9.23 -3.02
C TYR A 53 -3.03 -8.35 -3.78
N GLY A 54 -2.70 -7.92 -4.99
CA GLY A 54 -3.59 -7.09 -5.81
C GLY A 54 -3.76 -5.66 -5.32
N VAL A 55 -2.84 -5.16 -4.50
CA VAL A 55 -2.86 -3.79 -3.98
C VAL A 55 -1.85 -2.93 -4.75
N THR A 56 -2.28 -1.77 -5.20
CA THR A 56 -1.43 -0.78 -5.87
C THR A 56 -1.47 0.52 -5.09
N PHE A 57 -0.30 1.05 -4.74
CA PHE A 57 -0.19 2.38 -4.16
C PHE A 57 -0.28 3.45 -5.25
N ILE A 58 -1.14 4.44 -5.05
CA ILE A 58 -1.29 5.58 -5.94
C ILE A 58 -0.62 6.79 -5.28
N PRO A 59 0.57 7.22 -5.75
CA PRO A 59 1.21 8.42 -5.24
C PRO A 59 0.34 9.65 -5.51
N ASP A 60 0.26 10.56 -4.53
CA ASP A 60 -0.49 11.81 -4.71
C ASP A 60 0.22 12.67 -5.78
N PRO A 61 -0.48 13.13 -6.82
CA PRO A 61 0.12 13.96 -7.87
C PRO A 61 0.71 15.29 -7.34
N SER A 62 0.33 15.70 -6.13
CA SER A 62 0.84 16.92 -5.49
C SER A 62 2.33 16.89 -5.15
N GLU A 63 2.95 15.69 -5.09
CA GLU A 63 4.39 15.55 -4.81
C GLU A 63 5.28 15.54 -6.07
N GLY A 64 4.72 15.65 -7.27
CA GLY A 64 5.44 15.45 -8.55
C GLY A 64 5.63 16.65 -9.46
N SER A 65 5.18 17.86 -9.10
CA SER A 65 5.35 19.07 -9.92
C SER A 65 5.96 20.20 -9.11
N GLY A 66 7.23 20.04 -8.79
CA GLY A 66 8.06 21.03 -8.12
C GLY A 66 9.52 20.87 -8.53
N SER A 67 9.82 21.07 -9.81
CA SER A 67 11.16 21.33 -10.33
C SER A 67 11.06 22.11 -11.63
#